data_AF-A0A8C5MZ64-F1
#
_entry.id   AF-A0A8C5MZ64-F1
#
_cell.length_a   1.000
_cell.length_b   1.000
_cell.length_c   1.000
_cell.angle_alpha   90.00
_cell.angle_beta   90.00
_cell.angle_gamma   90.00
#
_symmetry.space_group_name_H-M   'P 1'
#
loop_
_entity.id
_entity.type
_entity.pdbx_description
1 polymer ?
#
loop_
_entity_poly.entity_id
_entity_poly.type
_entity_poly.pdbx_seq_one_letter_code
_entity_poly.pdbx_strand_id
1 'polypeptide(L)'
;MVEYITHNRDVLTDCIYPETVQMFLVNLFRPLPPSSNPSGAEFDPEEDEPTLEAAWPHLQLVYEFFLRFLESPDFQPNVAKKFIDQKFVLSLLDLFDSEDPRERDFLKTILHRIYGKFLGLRAYIRRHINNIFYRFIYETEHHNGIAELLEILGR
;
A
#
# COMPACT_ATOMS: atom_id res chain seq x y z
N MET A 1 3.79 -15.73 13.20
CA MET A 1 2.49 -15.07 12.94
C MET A 1 2.00 -15.31 11.52
N VAL A 2 2.80 -15.03 10.48
CA VAL A 2 2.43 -15.32 9.07
C VAL A 2 2.05 -16.78 8.87
N GLU A 3 2.90 -17.72 9.30
CA GLU A 3 2.60 -19.15 9.20
C GLU A 3 1.35 -19.57 10.00
N TYR A 4 1.10 -18.90 11.14
CA TYR A 4 -0.02 -19.23 12.01
C TYR A 4 -1.38 -18.90 11.37
N ILE A 5 -1.52 -17.70 10.78
CA ILE A 5 -2.74 -17.32 10.04
C ILE A 5 -2.90 -18.15 8.77
N THR A 6 -1.79 -18.52 8.12
CA THR A 6 -1.83 -19.31 6.88
C THR A 6 -2.28 -20.76 7.12
N HIS A 7 -1.86 -21.38 8.23
CA HIS A 7 -2.09 -22.81 8.47
C HIS A 7 -3.26 -23.13 9.41
N ASN A 8 -3.81 -22.15 10.13
CA ASN A 8 -4.90 -22.35 11.08
C ASN A 8 -6.16 -21.61 10.61
N ARG A 9 -7.32 -22.29 10.69
CA ARG A 9 -8.64 -21.74 10.37
C ARG A 9 -9.30 -21.17 11.63
N ASP A 10 -10.25 -20.25 11.43
CA ASP A 10 -11.07 -19.62 12.47
C ASP A 10 -10.26 -18.80 13.50
N VAL A 11 -9.04 -18.38 13.13
CA VAL A 11 -8.16 -17.59 14.00
C VAL A 11 -8.55 -16.12 14.05
N LEU A 12 -9.21 -15.59 13.00
CA LEU A 12 -9.54 -14.18 12.87
C LEU A 12 -10.79 -13.80 13.68
N THR A 13 -10.61 -13.66 14.99
CA THR A 13 -11.64 -13.12 15.88
C THR A 13 -11.77 -11.61 15.75
N ASP A 14 -12.94 -11.07 16.13
CA ASP A 14 -13.24 -9.63 16.02
C ASP A 14 -12.21 -8.73 16.75
N CYS A 15 -11.59 -9.21 17.82
CA CYS A 15 -10.59 -8.45 18.56
C CYS A 15 -9.23 -8.36 17.85
N ILE A 16 -8.95 -9.23 16.88
CA ILE A 16 -7.67 -9.24 16.14
C ILE A 16 -7.64 -8.18 15.03
N TYR A 17 -8.81 -7.79 14.49
CA TYR A 17 -8.90 -6.77 13.43
C TYR A 17 -8.27 -5.42 13.83
N PRO A 18 -8.66 -4.78 14.96
CA PRO A 18 -8.06 -3.50 15.35
C PRO A 18 -6.55 -3.63 15.59
N GLU A 19 -6.10 -4.69 16.28
CA GLU A 19 -4.68 -4.92 16.58
C GLU A 19 -3.84 -5.13 15.32
N THR A 20 -4.37 -5.88 14.35
CA THR A 20 -3.70 -6.12 13.06
C THR A 20 -3.57 -4.83 12.25
N VAL A 21 -4.65 -4.04 12.17
CA VAL A 21 -4.62 -2.76 11.46
C VAL A 21 -3.67 -1.80 12.17
N GLN A 22 -3.74 -1.68 13.50
CA GLN A 22 -2.85 -0.83 14.27
C GLN A 22 -1.37 -1.23 14.12
N MET A 23 -1.06 -2.52 14.14
CA MET A 23 0.29 -3.02 13.89
C MET A 23 0.78 -2.61 12.49
N PHE A 24 -0.05 -2.75 11.45
CA PHE A 24 0.28 -2.32 10.10
C PHE A 24 0.53 -0.80 10.03
N LEU A 25 -0.36 0.00 10.64
CA LEU A 25 -0.25 1.46 10.68
C LEU A 25 1.08 1.93 11.30
N VAL A 26 1.42 1.41 12.47
CA VAL A 26 2.61 1.83 13.24
C VAL A 26 3.91 1.49 12.51
N ASN A 27 3.93 0.37 11.77
CA ASN A 27 5.14 -0.08 11.08
C ASN A 27 5.34 0.58 9.72
N LEU A 28 4.27 0.90 8.99
CA LEU A 28 4.38 1.34 7.60
C LEU A 28 4.09 2.82 7.36
N PHE A 29 3.14 3.42 8.08
CA PHE A 29 2.72 4.79 7.78
C PHE A 29 3.71 5.78 8.38
N ARG A 30 4.76 6.00 7.60
CA ARG A 30 5.86 6.94 7.85
C ARG A 30 5.95 7.92 6.68
N PRO A 31 6.39 9.17 6.93
CA PRO A 31 6.78 10.03 5.82
C PRO A 31 7.92 9.36 5.06
N LEU A 32 7.82 9.34 3.73
CA LEU A 32 8.91 8.86 2.88
C LEU A 32 10.12 9.79 3.03
N PRO A 33 11.35 9.23 2.99
CA PRO A 33 12.55 10.06 2.93
C PRO A 33 12.52 10.97 1.69
N PRO A 34 13.24 12.11 1.71
CA PRO A 34 13.40 12.91 0.51
C PRO A 34 14.04 12.07 -0.60
N SER A 35 13.66 12.33 -1.86
CA SER A 35 14.19 11.58 -2.99
C SER A 35 15.72 11.67 -3.05
N SER A 36 16.35 10.55 -3.38
CA SER A 36 17.79 10.45 -3.57
C SER A 36 18.22 10.86 -4.97
N ASN A 37 17.26 10.97 -5.89
CA ASN A 37 17.49 11.24 -7.31
C ASN A 37 17.48 12.75 -7.61
N PRO A 38 18.25 13.20 -8.62
CA PRO A 38 18.25 14.59 -9.03
C PRO A 38 16.86 15.03 -9.51
N SER A 39 16.46 16.27 -9.21
CA SER A 39 15.14 16.81 -9.59
C SER A 39 15.24 17.76 -10.79
N GLY A 40 14.19 17.83 -11.61
CA GLY A 40 14.05 18.82 -12.68
C GLY A 40 14.69 18.38 -14.00
N ALA A 41 15.38 19.29 -14.69
CA ALA A 41 15.88 19.05 -16.06
C ALA A 41 16.98 17.98 -16.16
N GLU A 42 17.56 17.58 -15.03
CA GLU A 42 18.57 16.52 -14.93
C GLU A 42 17.98 15.17 -14.48
N PHE A 43 16.66 15.10 -14.27
CA PHE A 43 15.98 13.86 -13.93
C PHE A 43 15.87 12.96 -15.17
N ASP A 44 16.57 11.82 -15.13
CA ASP A 44 16.39 10.73 -16.07
C ASP A 44 15.89 9.48 -15.34
N PRO A 45 14.61 9.11 -15.49
CA PRO A 45 14.04 7.95 -14.82
C PRO A 45 14.66 6.62 -15.25
N GLU A 46 15.42 6.57 -16.35
CA GLU A 46 16.16 5.36 -16.77
C GLU A 46 17.53 5.23 -16.06
N GLU A 47 18.10 6.33 -15.56
CA GLU A 47 19.40 6.35 -14.84
C GLU A 47 19.24 6.30 -13.31
N ASP A 48 18.01 6.46 -12.81
CA ASP A 48 17.69 6.43 -11.39
C ASP A 48 18.03 5.08 -10.73
N GLU A 49 18.93 5.11 -9.74
CA GLU A 49 19.22 3.95 -8.91
C GLU A 49 18.16 3.82 -7.80
N PRO A 50 17.47 2.67 -7.68
CA PRO A 50 16.44 2.52 -6.66
C PRO A 50 17.06 2.49 -5.26
N THR A 51 16.68 3.45 -4.42
CA THR A 51 17.03 3.41 -2.99
C THR A 51 16.26 2.31 -2.29
N LEU A 52 16.99 1.34 -1.75
CA LEU A 52 16.42 0.23 -1.01
C LEU A 52 16.17 0.60 0.45
N GLU A 53 15.01 0.21 0.99
CA GLU A 53 14.67 0.45 2.38
C GLU A 53 15.53 -0.42 3.31
N ALA A 54 16.25 0.20 4.24
CA ALA A 54 17.16 -0.48 5.16
C ALA A 54 16.40 -1.40 6.13
N ALA A 55 15.17 -1.02 6.51
CA ALA A 55 14.30 -1.82 7.37
C ALA A 55 13.54 -2.93 6.61
N TRP A 56 13.85 -3.17 5.32
CA TRP A 56 13.11 -4.11 4.47
C TRP A 56 12.90 -5.51 5.07
N PRO A 57 13.89 -6.17 5.72
CA PRO A 57 13.67 -7.50 6.30
C PRO A 57 12.52 -7.54 7.33
N HIS A 58 12.27 -6.43 8.03
CA HIS A 58 11.14 -6.30 8.94
C HIS A 58 9.86 -5.91 8.19
N LEU A 59 9.93 -4.90 7.33
CA LEU A 59 8.75 -4.41 6.60
C LEU A 59 8.15 -5.46 5.68
N GLN A 60 8.97 -6.28 5.03
CA GLN A 60 8.53 -7.40 4.21
C GLN A 60 7.59 -8.32 4.98
N LEU A 61 7.93 -8.66 6.24
CA LEU A 61 7.10 -9.51 7.08
C LEU A 61 5.78 -8.84 7.45
N VAL A 62 5.78 -7.53 7.70
CA VAL A 62 4.57 -6.75 7.98
C VAL A 62 3.64 -6.73 6.78
N TYR A 63 4.18 -6.46 5.58
CA TYR A 63 3.44 -6.49 4.32
C TYR A 63 2.87 -7.87 4.02
N GLU A 64 3.69 -8.92 4.14
CA GLU A 64 3.27 -10.30 3.91
C GLU A 64 2.18 -10.74 4.89
N PHE A 65 2.35 -10.42 6.17
CA PHE A 65 1.36 -10.70 7.20
C PHE A 65 0.00 -10.06 6.87
N PHE A 66 0.00 -8.77 6.54
CA PHE A 66 -1.23 -8.05 6.23
C PHE A 66 -1.89 -8.53 4.95
N LEU A 67 -1.10 -8.88 3.93
CA LEU A 67 -1.61 -9.48 2.71
C LEU A 67 -2.28 -10.84 3.00
N ARG A 68 -1.64 -11.72 3.78
CA ARG A 68 -2.24 -13.00 4.21
C ARG A 68 -3.52 -12.79 5.03
N PHE A 69 -3.53 -11.80 5.92
CA PHE A 69 -4.72 -11.41 6.67
C PHE A 69 -5.88 -11.00 5.75
N LEU A 70 -5.64 -10.18 4.73
CA LEU A 70 -6.65 -9.80 3.74
C LEU A 70 -7.09 -10.98 2.85
N GLU A 71 -6.18 -11.88 2.50
CA GLU A 71 -6.43 -13.04 1.63
C GLU A 71 -7.08 -14.22 2.35
N SER A 72 -7.08 -14.22 3.68
CA SER A 72 -7.69 -15.27 4.49
C SER A 72 -9.16 -15.49 4.09
N PRO A 73 -9.61 -16.75 3.93
CA PRO A 73 -11.01 -17.06 3.65
C PRO A 73 -11.93 -16.65 4.80
N ASP A 74 -11.40 -16.56 6.02
CA ASP A 74 -12.15 -16.20 7.23
C ASP A 74 -12.23 -14.67 7.42
N PHE A 75 -11.64 -13.89 6.50
CA PHE A 75 -11.65 -12.44 6.57
C PHE A 75 -13.08 -11.88 6.34
N GLN A 76 -13.54 -11.05 7.26
CA GLN A 76 -14.87 -10.44 7.25
C GLN A 76 -14.78 -8.94 6.94
N PRO A 77 -15.11 -8.50 5.70
CA PRO A 77 -15.05 -7.09 5.32
C PRO A 77 -15.96 -6.18 6.16
N ASN A 78 -17.08 -6.73 6.67
CA ASN A 78 -18.03 -5.98 7.50
C ASN A 78 -17.48 -5.58 8.87
N VAL A 79 -16.54 -6.35 9.42
CA VAL A 79 -15.83 -6.03 10.66
C VAL A 79 -14.68 -5.08 10.35
N ALA A 80 -13.87 -5.42 9.33
CA ALA A 80 -12.69 -4.68 8.94
C ALA A 80 -12.97 -3.23 8.47
N LYS A 81 -14.12 -2.97 7.85
CA LYS A 81 -14.47 -1.62 7.33
C LYS A 81 -14.52 -0.52 8.40
N LYS A 82 -14.57 -0.89 9.69
CA LYS A 82 -14.49 0.05 10.82
C LYS A 82 -13.08 0.60 11.03
N PHE A 83 -12.07 -0.11 10.52
CA PHE A 83 -10.65 0.17 10.74
C PHE A 83 -9.91 0.50 9.44
N ILE A 84 -10.34 -0.10 8.31
CA ILE A 84 -9.87 0.23 6.96
C ILE A 84 -10.82 1.28 6.40
N ASP A 85 -10.53 2.54 6.68
CA ASP A 85 -11.33 3.70 6.27
C ASP A 85 -10.62 4.54 5.18
N GLN A 86 -11.19 5.70 4.87
CA GLN A 86 -10.61 6.63 3.88
C GLN A 86 -9.23 7.15 4.30
N LYS A 87 -8.98 7.32 5.60
CA LYS A 87 -7.69 7.77 6.11
C LYS A 87 -6.64 6.68 5.94
N PHE A 88 -6.99 5.43 6.24
CA PHE A 88 -6.13 4.27 5.97
C PHE A 88 -5.73 4.22 4.49
N VAL A 89 -6.71 4.35 3.58
CA VAL A 89 -6.46 4.30 2.14
C VAL A 89 -5.57 5.46 1.68
N LEU A 90 -5.77 6.67 2.22
CA LEU A 90 -4.94 7.82 1.86
C LEU A 90 -3.47 7.56 2.23
N SER A 91 -3.21 7.18 3.48
CA SER A 91 -1.85 6.89 3.92
C SER A 91 -1.22 5.70 3.20
N LEU A 92 -2.02 4.71 2.78
CA LEU A 92 -1.54 3.62 1.92
C LEU A 92 -1.14 4.12 0.52
N LEU A 93 -1.91 5.04 -0.06
CA LEU A 93 -1.62 5.63 -1.36
C LEU A 93 -0.37 6.52 -1.34
N ASP A 94 -0.14 7.26 -0.24
CA ASP A 94 1.05 8.11 -0.10
C ASP A 94 2.36 7.30 -0.16
N LEU A 95 2.33 6.01 0.23
CA LEU A 95 3.50 5.12 0.18
C LEU A 95 3.86 4.65 -1.24
N PHE A 96 2.98 4.83 -2.25
CA PHE A 96 3.30 4.44 -3.63
C PHE A 96 4.46 5.23 -4.22
N ASP A 97 4.83 6.36 -3.62
CA ASP A 97 5.98 7.15 -4.03
C ASP A 97 7.32 6.62 -3.46
N SER A 98 7.31 5.46 -2.78
CA SER A 98 8.53 4.79 -2.31
C SER A 98 9.48 4.47 -3.46
N GLU A 99 10.77 4.77 -3.30
CA GLU A 99 11.81 4.43 -4.28
C GLU A 99 12.06 2.91 -4.34
N ASP A 100 11.72 2.16 -3.29
CA ASP A 100 11.91 0.70 -3.23
C ASP A 100 10.82 -0.03 -4.05
N PRO A 101 11.17 -0.65 -5.21
CA PRO A 101 10.19 -1.34 -6.05
C PRO A 101 9.51 -2.52 -5.35
N ARG A 102 10.18 -3.13 -4.36
CA ARG A 102 9.61 -4.25 -3.61
C ARG A 102 8.45 -3.79 -2.73
N GLU A 103 8.58 -2.60 -2.13
CA GLU A 103 7.52 -1.98 -1.35
C GLU A 103 6.31 -1.67 -2.24
N ARG A 104 6.54 -1.08 -3.42
CA ARG A 104 5.49 -0.75 -4.39
C ARG A 104 4.71 -1.98 -4.87
N ASP A 105 5.36 -3.13 -5.09
CA ASP A 105 4.66 -4.35 -5.52
C ASP A 105 3.72 -4.91 -4.44
N PHE A 106 4.11 -4.84 -3.16
CA PHE A 106 3.22 -5.19 -2.04
C PHE A 106 2.06 -4.20 -1.92
N LEU A 107 2.32 -2.90 -1.99
CA LEU A 107 1.31 -1.84 -1.95
C LEU A 107 0.27 -2.03 -3.05
N LYS A 108 0.73 -2.30 -4.28
CA LYS A 108 -0.11 -2.62 -5.44
C LYS A 108 -1.08 -3.76 -5.13
N THR A 109 -0.54 -4.86 -4.64
CA THR A 109 -1.34 -6.06 -4.34
C THR A 109 -2.33 -5.80 -3.21
N ILE A 110 -1.91 -5.15 -2.13
CA ILE A 110 -2.76 -4.82 -0.98
C ILE A 110 -3.89 -3.86 -1.40
N LEU A 111 -3.58 -2.79 -2.13
CA LEU A 111 -4.58 -1.85 -2.60
C LEU A 111 -5.60 -2.52 -3.53
N HIS A 112 -5.15 -3.41 -4.41
CA HIS A 112 -6.04 -4.20 -5.27
C HIS A 112 -6.98 -5.11 -4.45
N ARG A 113 -6.49 -5.78 -3.39
CA ARG A 113 -7.34 -6.58 -2.49
C ARG A 113 -8.36 -5.71 -1.75
N ILE A 114 -7.95 -4.54 -1.26
CA ILE A 114 -8.85 -3.58 -0.59
C ILE A 114 -9.92 -3.09 -1.57
N TYR A 115 -9.52 -2.69 -2.78
CA TYR A 115 -10.46 -2.24 -3.83
C TYR A 115 -11.49 -3.32 -4.19
N GLY A 116 -11.07 -4.58 -4.27
CA GLY A 116 -11.94 -5.72 -4.51
C GLY A 116 -12.97 -5.93 -3.39
N LYS A 117 -12.52 -5.96 -2.13
CA LYS A 117 -13.33 -6.31 -0.95
C LYS A 117 -14.22 -5.17 -0.43
N PHE A 118 -13.83 -3.91 -0.59
CA PHE A 118 -14.52 -2.76 0.00
C PHE A 118 -15.18 -1.88 -1.07
N LEU A 119 -16.42 -2.21 -1.43
CA LEU A 119 -17.20 -1.45 -2.42
C LEU A 119 -17.32 0.05 -2.09
N GLY A 120 -17.48 0.39 -0.81
CA GLY A 120 -17.61 1.77 -0.35
C GLY A 120 -16.34 2.63 -0.49
N LEU A 121 -15.16 2.00 -0.63
CA LEU A 121 -13.89 2.71 -0.79
C LEU A 121 -13.52 2.91 -2.26
N ARG A 122 -14.15 2.21 -3.20
CA ARG A 122 -13.77 2.24 -4.63
C ARG A 122 -13.79 3.63 -5.24
N ALA A 123 -14.84 4.40 -4.97
CA ALA A 123 -14.96 5.77 -5.48
C ALA A 123 -13.87 6.68 -4.90
N TYR A 124 -13.55 6.51 -3.62
CA TYR A 124 -12.49 7.25 -2.94
C TYR A 124 -11.12 6.91 -3.53
N ILE A 125 -10.79 5.62 -3.66
CA ILE A 125 -9.53 5.14 -4.24
C ILE A 125 -9.33 5.73 -5.64
N ARG A 126 -10.30 5.58 -6.55
CA ARG A 126 -10.19 6.13 -7.91
C ARG A 126 -9.98 7.64 -7.93
N ARG A 127 -10.71 8.38 -7.08
CA ARG A 127 -10.56 9.83 -6.98
C ARG A 127 -9.15 10.21 -6.52
N HIS A 128 -8.59 9.53 -5.53
CA HIS A 128 -7.26 9.84 -5.04
C HIS A 128 -6.16 9.44 -6.03
N ILE A 129 -6.29 8.30 -6.73
CA ILE A 129 -5.36 7.94 -7.82
C ILE A 129 -5.40 9.00 -8.92
N ASN A 130 -6.59 9.49 -9.31
CA ASN A 130 -6.70 10.57 -10.29
C ASN A 130 -6.01 11.86 -9.81
N ASN A 131 -6.13 12.21 -8.52
CA ASN A 131 -5.43 13.37 -7.97
C ASN A 131 -3.91 13.20 -8.03
N ILE A 132 -3.40 12.00 -7.75
CA ILE A 132 -1.97 11.68 -7.90
C ILE A 132 -1.55 11.88 -9.36
N PHE A 133 -2.33 11.35 -10.32
CA PHE A 133 -2.04 11.53 -11.74
C PHE A 133 -2.12 12.99 -12.19
N TYR A 134 -3.08 13.76 -11.69
CA TYR A 134 -3.15 15.19 -12.01
C TYR A 134 -1.93 15.95 -11.50
N ARG A 135 -1.49 15.67 -10.28
CA ARG A 135 -0.28 16.27 -9.72
C ARG A 135 0.98 15.83 -10.46
N PHE A 136 1.05 14.56 -10.86
CA PHE A 136 2.13 14.04 -11.69
C PHE A 136 2.18 14.76 -13.05
N ILE A 137 1.06 14.81 -13.79
CA ILE A 137 1.01 15.36 -15.15
C ILE A 137 1.18 16.89 -15.18
N TYR A 138 0.60 17.62 -14.23
CA TYR A 138 0.47 19.07 -14.31
C TYR A 138 1.38 19.86 -13.37
N GLU A 139 1.98 19.23 -12.35
CA GLU A 139 2.73 19.95 -11.32
C GLU A 139 4.17 19.46 -11.14
N THR A 140 4.37 18.15 -11.04
CA THR A 140 5.63 17.59 -10.52
C THR A 140 6.44 16.82 -11.54
N GLU A 141 5.78 16.20 -12.54
CA GLU A 141 6.38 15.30 -13.53
C GLU A 141 7.21 14.13 -12.93
N HIS A 142 7.08 13.90 -11.62
CA HIS A 142 7.83 12.88 -10.89
C HIS A 142 6.93 12.22 -9.84
N HIS A 143 6.85 10.88 -9.91
CA HIS A 143 6.22 10.01 -8.93
C HIS A 143 6.64 8.56 -9.20
N ASN A 144 7.13 7.83 -8.20
CA ASN A 144 7.75 6.52 -8.39
C ASN A 144 6.73 5.38 -8.68
N GLY A 145 5.48 5.52 -8.23
CA GLY A 145 4.45 4.48 -8.31
C GLY A 145 3.45 4.56 -9.46
N ILE A 146 3.70 5.34 -10.51
CA ILE A 146 2.70 5.55 -11.59
C ILE A 146 2.38 4.24 -12.31
N ALA A 147 3.38 3.41 -12.60
CA ALA A 147 3.20 2.14 -13.30
C ALA A 147 2.31 1.19 -12.50
N GLU A 148 2.57 1.03 -11.20
CA GLU A 148 1.81 0.15 -10.31
C GLU A 148 0.37 0.63 -10.14
N LEU A 149 0.14 1.94 -10.04
CA LEU A 149 -1.22 2.51 -9.98
C LEU A 149 -1.99 2.25 -11.29
N LEU A 150 -1.34 2.35 -12.45
CA LEU A 150 -1.94 2.03 -13.74
C LEU A 150 -2.29 0.53 -13.86
N GLU A 151 -1.44 -0.36 -13.37
CA GLU A 151 -1.75 -1.81 -13.34
C GLU A 151 -3.01 -2.12 -12.54
N ILE A 152 -3.27 -1.39 -11.45
CA ILE A 152 -4.47 -1.57 -10.63
C ILE A 152 -5.71 -1.07 -11.35
N LEU A 153 -5.60 0.00 -12.13
CA LEU A 153 -6.71 0.54 -12.93
C LEU A 153 -7.01 -0.28 -14.19
N GLY A 154 -5.99 -0.96 -14.74
CA GLY A 154 -6.11 -1.81 -15.92
C GLY A 154 -6.68 -3.20 -15.67
N ARG A 155 -6.94 -3.57 -14.40
CA ARG A 155 -7.51 -4.86 -13.97
C ARG A 155 -8.91 -4.69 -13.40
#